data_AF-A0A2M8P7I0-F1
#
_entry.id   AF-A0A2M8P7I0-F1
#
_cell.length_a   1.000
_cell.length_b   1.000
_cell.length_c   1.000
_cell.angle_alpha   90.00
_cell.angle_beta   90.00
_cell.angle_gamma   90.00
#
_symmetry.space_group_name_H-M   'P 1'
#
loop_
_entity.id
_entity.type
_entity.pdbx_description
1 polymer ?
#
loop_
_entity_poly.entity_id
_entity_poly.type
_entity_poly.pdbx_seq_one_letter_code
_entity_poly.pdbx_strand_id
1 'polypeptide(L)'
;SIATSLDERRVYRENYVQKIKEKLSAELEAHGLQNFTITARPKHIYSIYNKMERKDLPLEQIYDIRAVRVMVDSLTDCYLTLGIVHNLWRPIPNEFDDYIANPKDNFYRSLHTAVHDDQGKTVEIQIRTWEMHEAAEYGIAAHWRYKEG
;
A
#
# COMPACT_ATOMS: atom_id res chain seq x y z
N SER A 1 7.00 -24.84 18.28
CA SER A 1 5.53 -24.65 18.43
C SER A 1 5.03 -23.83 17.26
N ILE A 2 3.78 -24.00 16.83
CA ILE A 2 3.13 -23.16 15.79
C ILE A 2 3.26 -21.66 16.14
N ALA A 3 3.19 -21.31 17.44
CA ALA A 3 3.39 -19.95 17.92
C ALA A 3 4.81 -19.40 17.63
N THR A 4 5.86 -20.20 17.87
CA THR A 4 7.26 -19.83 17.59
C THR A 4 7.48 -19.55 16.10
N SER A 5 6.94 -20.41 15.23
CA SER A 5 7.03 -20.22 13.77
C SER A 5 6.23 -19.02 13.27
N LEU A 6 5.16 -18.62 13.97
CA LEU A 6 4.39 -17.41 13.66
C LEU A 6 5.15 -16.14 14.05
N ASP A 7 5.83 -16.14 15.20
CA ASP A 7 6.65 -15.02 15.68
C ASP A 7 7.92 -14.82 14.83
N GLU A 8 8.62 -15.89 14.45
CA GLU A 8 9.78 -15.83 13.55
C GLU A 8 9.38 -15.24 12.18
N ARG A 9 8.24 -15.68 11.64
CA ARG A 9 7.69 -15.13 10.38
C ARG A 9 7.24 -13.67 10.54
N ARG A 10 6.83 -13.24 11.73
CA ARG A 10 6.45 -11.85 11.99
C ARG A 10 7.68 -10.93 11.92
N VAL A 11 8.76 -11.28 12.61
CA VAL A 11 10.02 -10.52 12.59
C VAL A 11 10.57 -10.41 11.16
N TYR A 12 10.55 -11.50 10.40
CA TYR A 12 10.98 -11.48 9.00
C TYR A 12 10.16 -10.51 8.14
N ARG A 13 8.83 -10.49 8.33
CA ARG A 13 7.92 -9.57 7.61
C ARG A 13 8.17 -8.12 7.99
N GLU A 14 8.31 -7.83 9.28
CA GLU A 14 8.59 -6.48 9.78
C GLU A 14 9.91 -5.95 9.22
N ASN A 15 10.97 -6.75 9.28
CA ASN A 15 12.29 -6.39 8.72
C ASN A 15 12.23 -6.14 7.22
N TYR A 16 11.49 -6.97 6.48
CA TYR A 16 11.37 -6.75 5.04
C TYR A 16 10.57 -5.49 4.70
N VAL A 17 9.43 -5.27 5.38
CA VAL A 17 8.64 -4.06 5.15
C VAL A 17 9.47 -2.82 5.47
N GLN A 18 10.31 -2.89 6.49
CA GLN A 18 11.24 -1.83 6.83
C GLN A 18 12.25 -1.56 5.70
N LYS A 19 12.83 -2.60 5.08
CA LYS A 19 13.70 -2.45 3.89
C LYS A 19 12.99 -1.79 2.71
N ILE A 20 11.74 -2.19 2.43
CA ILE A 20 10.94 -1.59 1.36
C ILE A 20 10.69 -0.10 1.66
N LYS A 21 10.35 0.23 2.90
CA LYS A 21 10.16 1.62 3.33
C LYS A 21 11.43 2.43 3.14
N GLU A 22 12.57 1.95 3.62
CA GLU A 22 13.86 2.64 3.51
C GLU A 22 14.25 2.91 2.06
N LYS A 23 14.13 1.90 1.20
CA LYS A 23 14.46 2.03 -0.23
C LYS A 23 13.54 3.02 -0.93
N LEU A 24 12.23 2.90 -0.69
CA LEU A 24 11.26 3.80 -1.30
C LEU A 24 11.42 5.23 -0.77
N SER A 25 11.64 5.42 0.53
CA SER A 25 11.92 6.73 1.13
C SER A 25 13.10 7.42 0.47
N ALA A 26 14.22 6.71 0.30
CA ALA A 26 15.42 7.27 -0.32
C ALA A 26 15.15 7.74 -1.77
N GLU A 27 14.40 6.97 -2.54
CA GLU A 27 14.03 7.35 -3.91
C GLU A 27 13.06 8.53 -3.97
N LEU A 28 12.08 8.59 -3.05
CA LEU A 28 11.16 9.73 -2.97
C LEU A 28 11.91 11.02 -2.61
N GLU A 29 12.82 10.97 -1.64
CA GLU A 29 13.66 12.10 -1.25
C GLU A 29 14.57 12.55 -2.41
N ALA A 30 15.17 11.60 -3.14
CA ALA A 30 16.03 11.89 -4.30
C ALA A 30 15.28 12.60 -5.45
N HIS A 31 13.97 12.38 -5.57
CA HIS A 31 13.10 13.05 -6.53
C HIS A 31 12.42 14.31 -5.97
N GLY A 32 12.82 14.76 -4.78
CA GLY A 32 12.39 16.03 -4.21
C GLY A 32 11.10 15.97 -3.37
N LEU A 33 10.52 14.80 -3.12
CA LEU A 33 9.44 14.70 -2.14
C LEU A 33 10.02 14.78 -0.73
N GLN A 34 9.72 15.87 -0.03
CA GLN A 34 10.23 16.13 1.32
C GLN A 34 9.25 15.71 2.42
N ASN A 35 7.96 15.73 2.12
CA ASN A 35 6.91 15.40 3.07
C ASN A 35 6.14 14.20 2.56
N PHE A 36 6.37 13.05 3.19
CA PHE A 36 5.61 11.82 2.94
C PHE A 36 5.70 10.90 4.16
N THR A 37 4.73 9.99 4.28
CA THR A 37 4.74 8.94 5.30
C THR A 37 4.50 7.58 4.66
N ILE A 38 5.40 6.62 4.91
CA ILE A 38 5.23 5.23 4.48
C ILE A 38 4.88 4.36 5.69
N THR A 39 3.71 3.72 5.68
CA THR A 39 3.28 2.79 6.73
C THR A 39 3.11 1.38 6.22
N ALA A 40 3.35 0.41 7.10
CA ALA A 40 2.96 -0.97 6.84
C ALA A 40 1.44 -1.09 6.84
N ARG A 41 0.86 -1.76 5.85
CA ARG A 41 -0.56 -2.08 5.83
C ARG A 41 -0.75 -3.55 6.25
N PRO A 42 -1.16 -3.83 7.50
CA PRO A 42 -1.53 -5.18 7.87
C PRO A 42 -2.76 -5.59 7.05
N LYS A 43 -2.63 -6.62 6.22
CA LYS A 43 -3.82 -7.21 5.59
C LYS A 43 -4.60 -7.97 6.65
N HIS A 44 -5.91 -7.74 6.70
CA HIS A 44 -6.80 -8.49 7.57
C HIS A 44 -6.80 -9.97 7.12
N ILE A 45 -6.44 -10.89 8.02
CA ILE A 45 -6.29 -12.33 7.73
C ILE A 45 -7.56 -12.90 7.07
N TYR A 46 -8.73 -12.45 7.53
CA TYR A 46 -10.03 -12.83 6.96
C TYR A 46 -10.18 -12.49 5.47
N SER A 47 -9.75 -11.30 5.03
CA SER A 47 -9.85 -10.90 3.62
C SER A 47 -8.86 -11.69 2.74
N ILE A 48 -7.75 -12.14 3.31
CA ILE A 48 -6.81 -13.01 2.63
C ILE A 48 -7.40 -14.42 2.52
N TYR A 49 -7.95 -14.97 3.61
CA TYR A 49 -8.63 -16.27 3.62
C TYR A 49 -9.74 -16.33 2.55
N ASN A 50 -10.61 -15.32 2.48
CA ASN A 50 -11.67 -15.27 1.45
C ASN A 50 -11.11 -15.12 0.02
N LYS A 51 -9.92 -14.53 -0.17
CA LYS A 51 -9.27 -14.50 -1.49
C LYS A 51 -8.62 -15.84 -1.82
N MET A 52 -8.10 -16.54 -0.83
CA MET A 52 -7.53 -17.88 -1.00
C MET A 52 -8.58 -18.90 -1.40
N GLU A 53 -9.70 -19.00 -0.66
CA GLU A 53 -10.76 -19.96 -1.00
C GLU A 53 -11.30 -19.73 -2.40
N ARG A 54 -11.39 -18.46 -2.83
CA ARG A 54 -11.84 -18.12 -4.18
C ARG A 54 -10.82 -18.42 -5.29
N LYS A 55 -9.53 -18.49 -4.98
CA LYS A 55 -8.44 -18.64 -5.95
C LYS A 55 -7.65 -19.94 -5.81
N ASP A 56 -8.07 -20.84 -4.91
CA ASP A 56 -7.41 -22.09 -4.55
C ASP A 56 -5.89 -21.94 -4.30
N LEU A 57 -5.52 -20.88 -3.57
CA LEU A 57 -4.11 -20.56 -3.31
C LEU A 57 -3.59 -21.25 -2.05
N PRO A 58 -2.32 -21.71 -2.04
CA PRO A 58 -1.72 -22.31 -0.86
C PRO A 58 -1.49 -21.28 0.26
N LEU A 59 -1.62 -21.73 1.52
CA LEU A 59 -1.50 -20.90 2.74
C LEU A 59 -0.19 -20.10 2.81
N GLU A 60 0.88 -20.60 2.19
CA GLU A 60 2.18 -19.93 2.13
C GLU A 60 2.11 -18.58 1.39
N GLN A 61 1.21 -18.42 0.42
CA GLN A 61 1.00 -17.14 -0.26
C GLN A 61 0.28 -16.09 0.60
N ILE A 62 -0.47 -16.49 1.65
CA ILE A 62 -1.04 -15.55 2.63
C ILE A 62 0.05 -14.73 3.30
N TYR A 63 1.15 -15.39 3.62
CA TYR A 63 2.23 -14.83 4.42
C TYR A 63 3.20 -13.98 3.59
N ASP A 64 3.12 -14.04 2.26
CA ASP A 64 4.07 -13.38 1.37
C ASP A 64 3.57 -12.05 0.80
N ILE A 65 2.27 -11.73 0.92
CA ILE A 65 1.77 -10.45 0.41
C ILE A 65 2.06 -9.32 1.38
N ARG A 66 2.95 -8.43 0.95
CA ARG A 66 3.46 -7.31 1.73
C ARG A 66 2.86 -6.05 1.17
N ALA A 67 2.24 -5.26 2.03
CA ALA A 67 1.55 -4.05 1.60
C ALA A 67 2.10 -2.84 2.35
N VAL A 68 2.42 -1.78 1.61
CA VAL A 68 2.80 -0.48 2.16
C VAL A 68 1.82 0.59 1.68
N ARG A 69 1.67 1.63 2.48
CA ARG A 69 0.86 2.81 2.18
C ARG A 69 1.74 4.03 2.22
N VAL A 70 1.75 4.80 1.14
CA VAL A 70 2.42 6.09 1.01
C VAL A 70 1.37 7.19 1.10
N MET A 71 1.58 8.13 2.01
CA MET A 71 0.77 9.34 2.16
C MET A 71 1.60 10.55 1.78
N VAL A 72 1.06 11.41 0.92
CA VAL A 72 1.73 12.57 0.31
C VAL A 72 0.83 13.81 0.29
N ASP A 73 1.37 14.99 -0.04
CA ASP A 73 0.66 16.26 0.12
C ASP A 73 -0.41 16.45 -0.95
N SER A 74 -0.07 16.16 -2.21
CA SER A 74 -0.90 16.52 -3.34
C SER A 74 -1.24 15.35 -4.26
N LEU A 75 -2.19 15.58 -5.17
CA LEU A 75 -2.50 14.63 -6.25
C LEU A 75 -1.30 14.45 -7.17
N THR A 76 -0.56 15.53 -7.46
CA THR A 76 0.68 15.47 -8.27
C THR A 76 1.69 14.53 -7.63
N ASP A 77 1.88 14.63 -6.31
CA ASP A 77 2.80 13.76 -5.58
C ASP A 77 2.35 12.30 -5.58
N CYS A 78 1.05 12.03 -5.65
CA CYS A 78 0.54 10.66 -5.78
C CYS A 78 1.03 10.02 -7.08
N TYR A 79 0.91 10.72 -8.20
CA TYR A 79 1.33 10.21 -9.51
C TYR A 79 2.85 10.23 -9.67
N LEU A 80 3.56 11.19 -9.07
CA LEU A 80 5.02 11.18 -9.02
C LEU A 80 5.53 9.96 -8.23
N THR A 81 4.96 9.69 -7.06
CA THR A 81 5.25 8.50 -6.25
C THR A 81 5.00 7.21 -7.06
N LEU A 82 3.90 7.14 -7.82
CA LEU A 82 3.61 5.99 -8.69
C LEU A 82 4.71 5.79 -9.73
N GLY A 83 5.15 6.86 -10.39
CA GLY A 83 6.24 6.82 -11.36
C GLY A 83 7.56 6.35 -10.74
N ILE A 84 7.91 6.84 -9.55
CA ILE A 84 9.10 6.43 -8.80
C ILE A 84 9.02 4.94 -8.44
N VAL A 85 7.87 4.48 -7.97
CA VAL A 85 7.64 3.06 -7.65
C VAL A 85 7.82 2.17 -8.88
N HIS A 86 7.28 2.57 -10.04
CA HIS A 86 7.42 1.80 -11.30
C HIS A 86 8.81 1.91 -11.93
N ASN A 87 9.61 2.92 -11.58
CA ASN A 87 11.02 2.99 -11.93
C ASN A 87 11.85 2.04 -11.07
N LEU A 88 11.59 2.03 -9.75
CA LEU A 88 12.31 1.21 -8.79
C LEU A 88 12.03 -0.29 -8.94
N TRP A 89 10.79 -0.64 -9.30
CA TRP A 89 10.30 -2.01 -9.34
C TRP A 89 9.39 -2.27 -10.52
N ARG A 90 9.43 -3.50 -11.04
CA ARG A 90 8.65 -3.89 -12.22
C ARG A 90 7.16 -4.00 -11.84
N PRO A 91 6.26 -3.23 -12.48
CA PRO A 91 4.82 -3.38 -12.24
C PRO A 91 4.30 -4.72 -12.73
N ILE A 92 3.35 -5.27 -11.98
CA ILE A 92 2.62 -6.49 -12.36
C ILE A 92 1.48 -6.09 -13.29
N PRO A 93 1.38 -6.68 -14.50
CA PRO A 93 0.31 -6.37 -15.44
C PRO A 93 -1.08 -6.58 -14.82
N ASN A 94 -2.02 -5.67 -15.11
CA ASN A 94 -3.40 -5.69 -14.62
C ASN A 94 -3.58 -5.57 -13.09
N GLU A 95 -2.51 -5.25 -12.35
CA GLU A 95 -2.57 -5.02 -10.89
C GLU A 95 -2.36 -3.52 -10.56
N PHE A 96 -2.91 -2.64 -11.40
CA PHE A 96 -2.96 -1.20 -11.18
C PHE A 96 -4.41 -0.71 -11.23
N ASP A 97 -4.83 -0.04 -10.16
CA ASP A 97 -6.13 0.63 -10.06
C ASP A 97 -5.94 2.11 -9.72
N ASP A 98 -6.51 2.99 -10.55
CA ASP A 98 -6.58 4.43 -10.28
C ASP A 98 -7.96 4.80 -9.69
N TYR A 99 -8.08 4.68 -8.36
CA TYR A 99 -9.29 5.12 -7.66
C TYR A 99 -9.31 6.64 -7.38
N ILE A 100 -8.27 7.40 -7.76
CA ILE A 100 -8.34 8.86 -7.72
C ILE A 100 -9.19 9.35 -8.90
N ALA A 101 -8.91 8.83 -10.10
CA ALA A 101 -9.66 9.12 -11.32
C ALA A 101 -11.02 8.41 -11.35
N ASN A 102 -11.10 7.18 -10.82
CA ASN A 102 -12.34 6.38 -10.77
C ASN A 102 -12.67 5.97 -9.32
N PRO A 103 -13.19 6.88 -8.49
CA PRO A 103 -13.52 6.58 -7.09
C PRO A 103 -14.53 5.44 -6.98
N LYS A 104 -14.45 4.69 -5.88
CA LYS A 104 -15.50 3.70 -5.54
C LYS A 104 -16.77 4.39 -5.07
N ASP A 105 -17.89 3.65 -5.03
CA ASP A 105 -19.21 4.16 -4.60
C ASP A 105 -19.20 4.85 -3.21
N ASN A 106 -18.27 4.46 -2.34
CA ASN A 106 -18.07 5.07 -1.02
C ASN A 106 -17.12 6.28 -1.05
N PHE A 107 -16.88 6.87 -2.22
CA PHE A 107 -15.94 7.98 -2.46
C PHE A 107 -14.48 7.66 -2.09
N TYR A 108 -14.12 6.38 -2.00
CA TYR A 108 -12.75 5.97 -1.71
C TYR A 108 -11.81 6.37 -2.86
N ARG A 109 -10.73 7.09 -2.50
CA ARG A 109 -9.68 7.56 -3.42
C ARG A 109 -8.30 7.08 -2.99
N SER A 110 -7.55 6.48 -3.91
CA SER A 110 -6.15 6.04 -3.75
C SER A 110 -5.66 5.43 -5.07
N LEU A 111 -4.36 5.48 -5.36
CA LEU A 111 -3.73 4.63 -6.37
C LEU A 111 -3.30 3.31 -5.74
N HIS A 112 -3.65 2.19 -6.35
CA HIS A 112 -3.19 0.86 -5.91
C HIS A 112 -2.34 0.27 -7.03
N THR A 113 -1.17 -0.24 -6.71
CA THR A 113 -0.31 -0.96 -7.65
C THR A 113 0.34 -2.16 -6.97
N ALA A 114 0.54 -3.26 -7.71
CA ALA A 114 1.44 -4.33 -7.31
C ALA A 114 2.71 -4.34 -8.17
N VAL A 115 3.85 -4.61 -7.56
CA VAL A 115 5.16 -4.65 -8.21
C VAL A 115 5.96 -5.88 -7.74
N HIS A 116 6.93 -6.30 -8.54
CA HIS A 116 7.97 -7.24 -8.10
C HIS A 116 9.19 -6.48 -7.58
N ASP A 117 9.59 -6.77 -6.35
CA ASP A 117 10.81 -6.21 -5.76
C ASP A 117 12.10 -6.79 -6.39
N ASP A 118 13.24 -6.39 -5.85
CA ASP A 118 14.56 -6.89 -6.29
C ASP A 118 14.78 -8.39 -6.03
N GLN A 119 13.96 -9.02 -5.19
CA GLN A 119 13.96 -10.46 -4.92
C GLN A 119 12.84 -11.20 -5.66
N GLY A 120 12.11 -10.53 -6.55
CA GLY A 120 10.97 -11.09 -7.29
C GLY A 120 9.69 -11.25 -6.47
N LYS A 121 9.67 -10.77 -5.23
CA LYS A 121 8.53 -10.85 -4.30
C LYS A 121 7.52 -9.77 -4.62
N THR A 122 6.25 -10.11 -4.44
CA THR A 122 5.15 -9.18 -4.69
C THR A 122 5.00 -8.19 -3.55
N VAL A 123 5.03 -6.90 -3.89
CA VAL A 123 4.75 -5.79 -2.98
C VAL A 123 3.54 -5.02 -3.50
N GLU A 124 2.52 -4.89 -2.66
CA GLU A 124 1.37 -4.02 -2.92
C GLU A 124 1.63 -2.63 -2.34
N ILE A 125 1.38 -1.59 -3.12
CA ILE A 125 1.62 -0.20 -2.74
C ILE A 125 0.32 0.57 -2.92
N GLN A 126 -0.10 1.25 -1.86
CA GLN A 126 -1.21 2.20 -1.88
C GLN A 126 -0.67 3.61 -1.76
N ILE A 127 -1.05 4.49 -2.67
CA ILE A 127 -0.62 5.88 -2.67
C ILE A 127 -1.85 6.76 -2.58
N ARG A 128 -1.83 7.78 -1.73
CA ARG A 128 -2.92 8.75 -1.60
C ARG A 128 -2.47 9.98 -0.82
N THR A 129 -3.28 11.03 -0.83
CA THR A 129 -3.01 12.18 0.03
C THR A 129 -3.39 11.92 1.49
N TRP A 130 -2.91 12.77 2.41
CA TRP A 130 -3.38 12.74 3.80
C TRP A 130 -4.89 12.99 3.92
N GLU A 131 -5.45 13.92 3.15
CA GLU A 131 -6.89 14.16 3.08
C GLU A 131 -7.66 12.91 2.63
N MET A 132 -7.17 12.24 1.57
CA MET A 132 -7.74 10.97 1.12
C MET A 132 -7.60 9.85 2.16
N HIS A 133 -6.54 9.87 2.97
CA HIS A 133 -6.38 8.95 4.07
C HIS A 133 -7.42 9.20 5.16
N GLU A 134 -7.58 10.44 5.60
CA GLU A 134 -8.58 10.85 6.60
C GLU A 134 -10.00 10.48 6.14
N ALA A 135 -10.37 10.86 4.91
CA ALA A 135 -11.67 10.53 4.34
C ALA A 135 -11.94 9.02 4.29
N ALA A 136 -10.92 8.19 4.04
CA ALA A 136 -11.05 6.75 4.01
C ALA A 136 -11.16 6.09 5.40
N GLU A 137 -10.62 6.72 6.45
CA GLU A 137 -10.70 6.21 7.82
C GLU A 137 -12.03 6.64 8.49
N TYR A 138 -12.51 7.86 8.23
CA TYR A 138 -13.68 8.43 8.90
C TYR A 138 -14.95 8.49 8.04
N GLY A 139 -14.86 8.15 6.75
CA GLY A 139 -16.00 8.11 5.83
C GLY A 139 -16.65 9.49 5.59
N ILE A 140 -17.94 9.49 5.22
CA ILE A 140 -18.71 10.69 4.88
C ILE A 140 -18.68 11.74 6.00
N ALA A 141 -18.56 11.34 7.27
CA ALA A 141 -18.53 12.26 8.41
C ALA A 141 -17.35 13.25 8.38
N ALA A 142 -16.19 12.88 7.82
CA ALA A 142 -15.07 13.81 7.64
C ALA A 142 -15.34 14.86 6.54
N HIS A 143 -16.16 14.52 5.54
CA HIS A 143 -16.46 15.40 4.41
C HIS A 143 -17.30 16.63 4.81
N TRP A 144 -18.06 16.55 5.91
CA TRP A 144 -18.85 17.67 6.43
C TRP A 144 -18.00 18.71 7.15
N ARG A 145 -16.87 18.32 7.75
CA ARG A 145 -16.01 19.24 8.51
C ARG A 145 -15.29 20.27 7.64
N TYR A 146 -15.06 19.96 6.36
CA TYR A 146 -14.34 20.84 5.43
C TYR A 146 -15.24 21.82 4.67
N LYS A 147 -16.59 21.67 4.75
CA LYS A 147 -17.54 22.59 4.09
C LYS A 147 -18.05 23.71 5.00
N GLU A 148 -17.71 23.70 6.29
CA GLU A 148 -18.11 24.74 7.27
C GLU A 148 -16.92 25.54 7.83
N GLY A 149 -15.72 25.40 7.25
CA GLY A 149 -14.50 26.13 7.63
C GLY A 149 -14.08 27.15 6.59
#